data_AF-A0A6J4KW33-F1
#
_entry.id   AF-A0A6J4KW33-F1
#
_cell.length_a   1.000
_cell.length_b   1.000
_cell.length_c   1.000
_cell.angle_alpha   90.00
_cell.angle_beta   90.00
_cell.angle_gamma   90.00
#
_symmetry.space_group_name_H-M   'P 1'
#
loop_
_entity.id
_entity.type
_entity.pdbx_description
1 polymer ?
#
loop_
_entity_poly.entity_id
_entity_poly.type
_entity_poly.pdbx_seq_one_letter_code
_entity_poly.pdbx_strand_id
1 'polypeptide(L)'
;MPSDPKRVARALLSVSDKTSLVPFAQALARRGVALVSTGGTRRTLAEAGLEVEDVSDLTGFAEMMDGRVKTLHPAVHGGLLAVRSNPEHQAALRAQNIAPIDLLVVNLYPFETALAKQSPFETCIETIDVGGPAMIRAAAKNHGDVAVVVDPADYDAVLAELERHGGVSAGLRRALAQKAFARTAAYDAAIANWLAGQIGESTPAYRALGGALAEALRYGENPHQAAGFYRTPEQRAGVATARQAQGKRLSYNNIADTDAAYECVAEFDPERAAA
;
A
#
# COMPACT_ATOMS: atom_id res chain seq x y z
N MET A 1 -14.36 -15.22 14.96
CA MET A 1 -13.32 -15.21 13.90
C MET A 1 -12.46 -16.44 14.10
N PRO A 2 -12.25 -17.29 13.07
CA PRO A 2 -11.39 -18.46 13.22
C PRO A 2 -9.98 -18.00 13.63
N SER A 3 -9.45 -18.61 14.69
CA SER A 3 -8.11 -18.38 15.23
C SER A 3 -7.00 -18.96 14.35
N ASP A 4 -7.37 -19.89 13.46
CA ASP A 4 -6.39 -20.76 12.83
C ASP A 4 -5.67 -20.08 11.66
N PRO A 5 -4.39 -20.42 11.47
CA PRO A 5 -3.66 -20.01 10.28
C PRO A 5 -4.40 -20.41 9.00
N LYS A 6 -4.46 -19.51 8.02
CA LYS A 6 -5.05 -19.79 6.70
C LYS A 6 -3.93 -20.14 5.75
N ARG A 7 -4.00 -21.36 5.21
CA ARG A 7 -3.11 -21.81 4.15
C ARG A 7 -3.21 -20.88 2.95
N VAL A 8 -2.08 -20.57 2.34
CA VAL A 8 -2.03 -19.85 1.07
C VAL A 8 -1.88 -20.89 -0.03
N ALA A 9 -2.91 -21.04 -0.87
CA ALA A 9 -2.88 -21.90 -2.04
C ALA A 9 -2.72 -21.08 -3.33
N ARG A 10 -3.25 -19.86 -3.35
CA ARG A 10 -3.18 -18.94 -4.49
C ARG A 10 -2.82 -17.52 -4.06
N ALA A 11 -1.84 -16.93 -4.73
CA ALA A 11 -1.40 -15.56 -4.51
C ALA A 11 -1.60 -14.71 -5.77
N LEU A 12 -2.25 -13.56 -5.63
CA LEU A 12 -2.36 -12.55 -6.69
C LEU A 12 -1.33 -11.44 -6.43
N LEU A 13 -0.39 -11.26 -7.37
CA LEU A 13 0.69 -10.29 -7.28
C LEU A 13 0.52 -9.22 -8.37
N SER A 14 0.39 -7.95 -7.99
CA SER A 14 0.31 -6.83 -8.91
C SER A 14 0.99 -5.62 -8.28
N VAL A 15 2.28 -5.44 -8.57
CA VAL A 15 3.13 -4.42 -7.94
C VAL A 15 3.78 -3.49 -8.95
N SER A 16 3.81 -2.20 -8.62
CA SER A 16 4.59 -1.18 -9.32
C SER A 16 6.06 -1.27 -8.91
N ASP A 17 6.33 -1.21 -7.61
CA ASP A 17 7.64 -1.44 -7.01
C ASP A 17 7.91 -2.95 -6.88
N LYS A 18 8.99 -3.40 -7.52
CA LYS A 18 9.38 -4.81 -7.64
C LYS A 18 10.47 -5.19 -6.64
N THR A 19 10.78 -4.31 -5.68
CA THR A 19 11.75 -4.57 -4.61
C THR A 19 11.43 -5.91 -3.94
N SER A 20 12.42 -6.81 -3.95
CA SER A 20 12.34 -8.17 -3.36
C SER A 20 11.19 -9.06 -3.85
N LEU A 21 10.50 -8.70 -4.95
CA LEU A 21 9.37 -9.44 -5.48
C LEU A 21 9.77 -10.88 -5.91
N VAL A 22 10.84 -11.01 -6.69
CA VAL A 22 11.26 -12.30 -7.25
C VAL A 22 11.64 -13.30 -6.16
N PRO A 23 12.51 -12.98 -5.18
CA PRO A 23 12.80 -13.89 -4.06
C PRO A 23 11.55 -14.31 -3.28
N PHE A 24 10.63 -13.37 -3.04
CA PHE A 24 9.37 -13.63 -2.36
C PHE A 24 8.48 -14.61 -3.14
N ALA A 25 8.26 -14.34 -4.43
CA ALA A 25 7.46 -15.20 -5.30
C ALA A 25 8.06 -16.60 -5.48
N GLN A 26 9.39 -16.72 -5.59
CA GLN A 26 10.08 -18.01 -5.60
C GLN A 26 9.86 -18.80 -4.31
N ALA A 27 9.86 -18.12 -3.15
CA ALA A 27 9.57 -18.75 -1.87
C ALA A 27 8.13 -19.25 -1.77
N LEU A 28 7.16 -18.51 -2.34
CA LEU A 28 5.78 -18.96 -2.47
C LEU A 28 5.65 -20.17 -3.40
N ALA A 29 6.25 -20.11 -4.60
CA ALA A 29 6.19 -21.19 -5.59
C ALA A 29 6.79 -22.50 -5.06
N ARG A 30 7.92 -22.45 -4.35
CA ARG A 30 8.52 -23.63 -3.68
C ARG A 30 7.59 -24.31 -2.67
N ARG A 31 6.60 -23.59 -2.16
CA ARG A 31 5.57 -24.11 -1.24
C ARG A 31 4.30 -24.58 -1.95
N GLY A 32 4.32 -24.62 -3.28
CA GLY A 32 3.17 -25.03 -4.11
C GLY A 32 2.06 -23.98 -4.14
N VAL A 33 2.38 -22.70 -3.93
CA VAL A 33 1.42 -21.60 -4.10
C VAL A 33 1.30 -21.29 -5.59
N ALA A 34 0.07 -21.34 -6.12
CA ALA A 34 -0.22 -20.88 -7.47
C ALA A 34 -0.09 -19.35 -7.55
N LEU A 35 0.73 -18.87 -8.48
CA LEU A 35 0.97 -17.45 -8.69
C LEU A 35 0.07 -16.93 -9.82
N VAL A 36 -0.65 -15.86 -9.54
CA VAL A 36 -1.45 -15.12 -10.50
C VAL A 36 -0.90 -13.70 -10.59
N SER A 37 -0.74 -13.18 -11.80
CA SER A 37 -0.26 -11.81 -11.99
C SER A 37 -0.72 -11.22 -13.33
N THR A 38 -0.41 -9.95 -13.57
CA THR A 38 -0.71 -9.27 -14.83
C THR A 38 0.37 -8.25 -15.20
N GLY A 39 0.42 -7.86 -16.47
CA GLY A 39 1.29 -6.82 -17.00
C GLY A 39 2.77 -7.00 -16.64
N GLY A 40 3.42 -5.90 -16.23
CA GLY A 40 4.84 -5.88 -15.91
C GLY A 40 5.24 -6.77 -14.71
N THR A 41 4.32 -7.04 -13.77
CA THR A 41 4.59 -7.96 -12.66
C THR A 41 4.72 -9.39 -13.17
N ARG A 42 3.76 -9.85 -14.00
CA ARG A 42 3.81 -11.18 -14.59
C ARG A 42 5.07 -11.39 -15.41
N ARG A 43 5.44 -10.41 -16.24
CA ARG A 43 6.67 -10.46 -17.05
C ARG A 43 7.91 -10.66 -16.19
N THR A 44 8.05 -9.86 -15.12
CA THR A 44 9.19 -9.94 -14.19
C THR A 44 9.30 -11.33 -13.55
N LEU A 45 8.17 -11.92 -13.16
CA LEU A 45 8.14 -13.25 -12.54
C LEU A 45 8.44 -14.37 -13.55
N ALA A 46 7.89 -14.28 -14.77
CA ALA A 46 8.12 -15.24 -15.84
C ALA A 46 9.59 -15.24 -16.30
N GLU A 47 10.23 -14.06 -16.41
CA GLU A 47 11.66 -13.92 -16.71
C GLU A 47 12.54 -14.57 -15.63
N ALA A 48 12.05 -14.66 -14.39
CA ALA A 48 12.71 -15.37 -13.30
C ALA A 48 12.43 -16.89 -13.29
N GLY A 49 11.78 -17.43 -14.33
CA GLY A 49 11.48 -18.85 -14.49
C GLY A 49 10.30 -19.37 -13.67
N LEU A 50 9.44 -18.48 -13.16
CA LEU A 50 8.26 -18.87 -12.39
C LEU A 50 7.06 -19.14 -13.30
N GLU A 51 6.30 -20.18 -12.98
CA GLU A 51 4.98 -20.41 -13.56
C GLU A 51 3.98 -19.41 -12.95
N VAL A 52 3.39 -18.57 -13.80
CA VAL A 52 2.47 -17.51 -13.38
C VAL A 52 1.30 -17.42 -14.36
N GLU A 53 0.10 -17.67 -13.83
CA GLU A 53 -1.17 -17.53 -14.53
C GLU A 53 -1.47 -16.04 -14.77
N ASP A 54 -1.97 -15.69 -15.96
CA ASP A 54 -2.39 -14.32 -16.22
C ASP A 54 -3.76 -14.06 -15.59
N VAL A 55 -3.98 -12.84 -15.08
CA VAL A 55 -5.31 -12.42 -14.63
C VAL A 55 -6.33 -12.54 -15.77
N SER A 56 -5.94 -12.34 -17.03
CA SER A 56 -6.85 -12.54 -18.16
C SER A 56 -7.37 -13.98 -18.26
N ASP A 57 -6.58 -14.96 -17.84
CA ASP A 57 -6.99 -16.38 -17.85
C ASP A 57 -8.06 -16.65 -16.79
N LEU A 58 -8.00 -15.93 -15.65
CA LEU A 58 -9.03 -15.97 -14.62
C LEU A 58 -10.32 -15.25 -15.01
N THR A 59 -10.19 -14.12 -15.71
CA THR A 59 -11.35 -13.26 -16.01
C THR A 59 -12.04 -13.66 -17.31
N GLY A 60 -11.31 -14.25 -18.27
CA GLY A 60 -11.77 -14.42 -19.64
C GLY A 60 -11.82 -13.10 -20.43
N PHE A 61 -11.27 -12.01 -19.88
CA PHE A 61 -11.25 -10.69 -20.50
C PHE A 61 -9.83 -10.19 -20.69
N ALA A 62 -9.53 -9.71 -21.90
CA ALA A 62 -8.29 -9.01 -22.19
C ALA A 62 -8.22 -7.66 -21.47
N GLU A 63 -7.01 -7.17 -21.25
CA GLU A 63 -6.76 -5.82 -20.73
C GLU A 63 -7.37 -4.76 -21.65
N MET A 64 -8.04 -3.76 -21.06
CA MET A 64 -8.76 -2.71 -21.79
C MET A 64 -8.38 -1.30 -21.31
N MET A 65 -8.57 -0.31 -22.18
CA MET A 65 -8.38 1.13 -21.91
C MET A 65 -6.98 1.43 -21.37
N ASP A 66 -5.95 0.99 -22.12
CA ASP A 66 -4.54 1.18 -21.78
C ASP A 66 -4.16 0.68 -20.37
N GLY A 67 -4.81 -0.39 -19.93
CA GLY A 67 -4.56 -1.03 -18.64
C GLY A 67 -5.29 -0.46 -17.45
N ARG A 68 -6.18 0.51 -17.66
CA ARG A 68 -7.08 1.06 -16.64
C ARG A 68 -8.07 0.02 -16.13
N VAL A 69 -8.48 -0.93 -16.98
CA VAL A 69 -9.44 -1.99 -16.63
C VAL A 69 -8.81 -3.35 -16.89
N LYS A 70 -8.21 -3.93 -15.85
CA LYS A 70 -7.61 -5.27 -15.88
C LYS A 70 -8.06 -6.18 -14.74
N THR A 71 -8.17 -5.64 -13.52
CA THR A 71 -8.49 -6.42 -12.30
C THR A 71 -9.87 -6.11 -11.71
N LEU A 72 -10.58 -5.13 -12.26
CA LEU A 72 -11.94 -4.75 -11.86
C LEU A 72 -12.98 -5.74 -12.41
N HIS A 73 -12.85 -7.02 -12.02
CA HIS A 73 -13.66 -8.12 -12.53
C HIS A 73 -14.21 -8.99 -11.39
N PRO A 74 -15.45 -9.53 -11.49
CA PRO A 74 -16.02 -10.41 -10.47
C PRO A 74 -15.19 -11.66 -10.18
N ALA A 75 -14.46 -12.21 -11.16
CA ALA A 75 -13.56 -13.35 -10.92
C ALA A 75 -12.44 -13.02 -9.93
N VAL A 76 -11.87 -11.80 -10.02
CA VAL A 76 -10.83 -11.34 -9.08
C VAL A 76 -11.45 -10.99 -7.74
N HIS A 77 -12.47 -10.12 -7.74
CA HIS A 77 -13.06 -9.63 -6.49
C HIS A 77 -13.89 -10.69 -5.75
N GLY A 78 -14.54 -11.61 -6.45
CA GLY A 78 -15.18 -12.79 -5.86
C GLY A 78 -14.16 -13.72 -5.22
N GLY A 79 -13.01 -13.92 -5.89
CA GLY A 79 -11.86 -14.62 -5.35
C GLY A 79 -11.36 -13.99 -4.04
N LEU A 80 -11.33 -12.65 -3.93
CA LEU A 80 -10.89 -11.93 -2.73
C LEU A 80 -11.96 -11.83 -1.63
N LEU A 81 -13.24 -11.63 -1.97
CA LEU A 81 -14.29 -11.25 -1.02
C LEU A 81 -15.12 -12.41 -0.47
N ALA A 82 -15.09 -13.58 -1.11
CA ALA A 82 -15.91 -14.69 -0.65
C ALA A 82 -15.43 -15.22 0.72
N VAL A 83 -16.31 -15.12 1.73
CA VAL A 83 -16.09 -15.66 3.08
C VAL A 83 -16.11 -17.18 3.01
N ARG A 84 -15.00 -17.83 3.40
CA ARG A 84 -14.80 -19.27 3.17
C ARG A 84 -15.67 -20.14 4.06
N SER A 85 -16.02 -19.65 5.25
CA SER A 85 -16.92 -20.34 6.17
C SER A 85 -18.40 -20.16 5.83
N ASN A 86 -18.77 -19.34 4.84
CA ASN A 86 -20.17 -19.15 4.43
C ASN A 86 -20.51 -20.14 3.28
N PRO A 87 -21.42 -21.10 3.48
CA PRO A 87 -21.81 -22.08 2.45
C PRO A 87 -22.34 -21.47 1.16
N GLU A 88 -23.08 -20.36 1.24
CA GLU A 88 -23.66 -19.67 0.08
C GLU A 88 -22.57 -19.02 -0.78
N HIS A 89 -21.58 -18.39 -0.14
CA HIS A 89 -20.43 -17.83 -0.85
C HIS A 89 -19.62 -18.93 -1.54
N GLN A 90 -19.44 -20.08 -0.88
CA GLN A 90 -18.75 -21.24 -1.48
C GLN A 90 -19.54 -21.83 -2.65
N ALA A 91 -20.88 -21.87 -2.57
CA ALA A 91 -21.72 -22.28 -3.69
C ALA A 91 -21.62 -21.32 -4.88
N ALA A 92 -21.62 -20.00 -4.63
CA ALA A 92 -21.46 -18.99 -5.66
C ALA A 92 -20.09 -19.08 -6.37
N LEU A 93 -19.00 -19.27 -5.62
CA LEU A 93 -17.67 -19.50 -6.20
C LEU A 93 -17.66 -20.70 -7.16
N ARG A 94 -18.22 -21.84 -6.73
CA ARG A 94 -18.30 -23.05 -7.57
C ARG A 94 -19.17 -22.83 -8.81
N ALA A 95 -20.35 -22.23 -8.64
CA ALA A 95 -21.29 -22.00 -9.74
C ALA A 95 -20.70 -21.07 -10.83
N GLN A 96 -19.85 -20.13 -10.43
CA GLN A 96 -19.21 -19.17 -11.35
C GLN A 96 -17.79 -19.58 -11.75
N ASN A 97 -17.32 -20.77 -11.36
CA ASN A 97 -15.96 -21.24 -11.57
C ASN A 97 -14.87 -20.25 -11.08
N ILE A 98 -15.12 -19.58 -9.95
CA ILE A 98 -14.20 -18.60 -9.37
C ILE A 98 -13.35 -19.28 -8.30
N ALA A 99 -12.03 -19.22 -8.47
CA ALA A 99 -11.10 -19.77 -7.50
C ALA A 99 -10.78 -18.76 -6.38
N PRO A 100 -10.73 -19.20 -5.10
CA PRO A 100 -10.26 -18.40 -3.97
C PRO A 100 -8.88 -17.75 -4.18
N ILE A 101 -8.71 -16.51 -3.74
CA ILE A 101 -7.37 -15.90 -3.57
C ILE A 101 -7.12 -15.80 -2.07
N ASP A 102 -5.95 -16.26 -1.61
CA ASP A 102 -5.61 -16.34 -0.18
C ASP A 102 -4.58 -15.29 0.23
N LEU A 103 -3.75 -14.85 -0.72
CA LEU A 103 -2.75 -13.80 -0.54
C LEU A 103 -2.86 -12.78 -1.68
N LEU A 104 -3.02 -11.51 -1.34
CA LEU A 104 -2.92 -10.40 -2.27
C LEU A 104 -1.63 -9.62 -1.99
N VAL A 105 -0.84 -9.36 -3.02
CA VAL A 105 0.38 -8.54 -2.94
C VAL A 105 0.26 -7.40 -3.94
N VAL A 106 0.01 -6.19 -3.44
CA VAL A 106 -0.24 -5.01 -4.28
C VAL A 106 0.37 -3.79 -3.64
N ASN A 107 1.28 -3.12 -4.35
CA ASN A 107 1.65 -1.74 -4.03
C ASN A 107 1.15 -0.81 -5.14
N LEU A 108 0.70 0.37 -4.72
CA LEU A 108 -0.01 1.33 -5.56
C LEU A 108 0.92 1.98 -6.58
N TYR A 109 0.33 2.53 -7.64
CA TYR A 109 1.08 3.36 -8.59
C TYR A 109 1.71 4.55 -7.87
N PRO A 110 2.87 5.04 -8.32
CA PRO A 110 3.69 5.99 -7.56
C PRO A 110 3.17 7.43 -7.70
N PHE A 111 1.89 7.68 -7.39
CA PHE A 111 1.27 9.01 -7.48
C PHE A 111 2.03 10.02 -6.62
N GLU A 112 2.39 9.65 -5.40
CA GLU A 112 3.21 10.51 -4.52
C GLU A 112 4.59 10.83 -5.12
N THR A 113 5.16 9.95 -5.95
CA THR A 113 6.40 10.23 -6.69
C THR A 113 6.16 11.22 -7.84
N ALA A 114 5.03 11.10 -8.54
CA ALA A 114 4.65 12.05 -9.58
C ALA A 114 4.48 13.46 -9.00
N LEU A 115 3.86 13.57 -7.81
CA LEU A 115 3.76 14.80 -7.03
C LEU A 115 5.14 15.37 -6.66
N ALA A 116 6.01 14.53 -6.08
CA ALA A 116 7.35 14.96 -5.67
C ALA A 116 8.20 15.46 -6.85
N LYS A 117 7.95 14.96 -8.06
CA LYS A 117 8.61 15.40 -9.31
C LYS A 117 7.95 16.60 -9.96
N GLN A 118 6.86 17.13 -9.41
CA GLN A 118 6.06 18.20 -10.01
C GLN A 118 5.66 17.86 -11.46
N SER A 119 5.21 16.62 -11.67
CA SER A 119 4.85 16.13 -13.01
C SER A 119 3.65 16.90 -13.59
N PRO A 120 3.49 16.96 -14.92
CA PRO A 120 2.33 17.57 -15.56
C PRO A 120 1.01 16.98 -15.06
N PHE A 121 -0.07 17.77 -15.12
CA PHE A 121 -1.39 17.41 -14.64
C PHE A 121 -1.87 16.05 -15.18
N GLU A 122 -1.76 15.84 -16.49
CA GLU A 122 -2.18 14.62 -17.18
C GLU A 122 -1.38 13.42 -16.69
N THR A 123 -0.08 13.59 -16.44
CA THR A 123 0.77 12.52 -15.89
C THR A 123 0.34 12.13 -14.48
N CYS A 124 0.01 13.11 -13.64
CA CYS A 124 -0.53 12.85 -12.30
C CYS A 124 -1.86 12.10 -12.39
N ILE A 125 -2.77 12.49 -13.29
CA ILE A 125 -4.05 11.80 -13.51
C ILE A 125 -3.85 10.35 -13.96
N GLU A 126 -2.96 10.07 -14.91
CA GLU A 126 -2.66 8.70 -15.35
C GLU A 126 -2.02 7.83 -14.26
N THR A 127 -1.41 8.44 -13.25
CA THR A 127 -0.79 7.72 -12.14
C THR A 127 -1.81 7.36 -11.03
N ILE A 128 -3.06 7.83 -11.13
CA ILE A 128 -4.12 7.47 -10.18
C ILE A 128 -4.59 6.02 -10.42
N ASP A 129 -4.11 5.12 -9.58
CA ASP A 129 -4.55 3.72 -9.53
C ASP A 129 -6.01 3.58 -9.04
N VAL A 130 -6.80 2.81 -9.78
CA VAL A 130 -8.18 2.43 -9.42
C VAL A 130 -8.26 0.97 -8.99
N GLY A 131 -7.62 0.07 -9.75
CA GLY A 131 -7.68 -1.37 -9.50
C GLY A 131 -6.93 -1.78 -8.24
N GLY A 132 -5.78 -1.17 -7.96
CA GLY A 132 -4.97 -1.42 -6.76
C GLY A 132 -5.74 -1.16 -5.47
N PRO A 133 -6.26 0.07 -5.24
CA PRO A 133 -7.07 0.36 -4.05
C PRO A 133 -8.31 -0.52 -3.94
N ALA A 134 -8.98 -0.84 -5.04
CA ALA A 134 -10.13 -1.73 -5.05
C ALA A 134 -9.77 -3.14 -4.55
N MET A 135 -8.68 -3.73 -5.05
CA MET A 135 -8.21 -5.06 -4.61
C MET A 135 -7.73 -5.03 -3.15
N ILE A 136 -6.94 -4.02 -2.77
CA ILE A 136 -6.43 -3.86 -1.40
C ILE A 136 -7.58 -3.82 -0.40
N ARG A 137 -8.59 -2.97 -0.66
CA ARG A 137 -9.77 -2.83 0.22
C ARG A 137 -10.59 -4.12 0.26
N ALA A 138 -10.71 -4.83 -0.87
CA ALA A 138 -11.42 -6.11 -0.93
C ALA A 138 -10.75 -7.18 -0.06
N ALA A 139 -9.43 -7.35 -0.20
CA ALA A 139 -8.66 -8.30 0.60
C ALA A 139 -8.63 -7.92 2.08
N ALA A 140 -8.40 -6.65 2.40
CA ALA A 140 -8.37 -6.15 3.78
C ALA A 140 -9.74 -6.31 4.48
N LYS A 141 -10.85 -6.06 3.77
CA LYS A 141 -12.20 -6.33 4.28
C LYS A 141 -12.36 -7.80 4.64
N ASN A 142 -11.85 -8.71 3.80
CA ASN A 142 -11.96 -10.16 3.99
C ASN A 142 -10.74 -10.78 4.71
N HIS A 143 -10.09 -10.04 5.62
CA HIS A 143 -8.92 -10.51 6.37
C HIS A 143 -9.17 -11.73 7.28
N GLY A 144 -10.43 -12.16 7.43
CA GLY A 144 -10.76 -13.46 8.02
C GLY A 144 -10.18 -14.63 7.22
N ASP A 145 -10.08 -14.49 5.90
CA ASP A 145 -9.66 -15.54 4.97
C ASP A 145 -8.49 -15.13 4.06
N VAL A 146 -8.23 -13.83 3.86
CA VAL A 146 -7.22 -13.32 2.91
C VAL A 146 -6.14 -12.51 3.61
N ALA A 147 -4.87 -12.76 3.32
CA ALA A 147 -3.76 -11.90 3.70
C ALA A 147 -3.53 -10.84 2.61
N VAL A 148 -3.28 -9.59 2.99
CA VAL A 148 -3.02 -8.48 2.05
C VAL A 148 -1.69 -7.81 2.37
N VAL A 149 -0.77 -7.78 1.43
CA VAL A 149 0.54 -7.14 1.59
C VAL A 149 0.62 -5.95 0.66
N VAL A 150 0.87 -4.77 1.24
CA VAL A 150 0.96 -3.50 0.51
C VAL A 150 2.37 -2.89 0.47
N ASP A 151 3.32 -3.54 1.13
CA ASP A 151 4.67 -3.05 1.34
C ASP A 151 5.65 -4.24 1.32
N PRO A 152 6.73 -4.18 0.51
CA PRO A 152 7.76 -5.22 0.48
C PRO A 152 8.38 -5.54 1.85
N ALA A 153 8.39 -4.58 2.79
CA ALA A 153 8.92 -4.79 4.14
C ALA A 153 8.18 -5.88 4.93
N ASP A 154 6.95 -6.25 4.53
CA ASP A 154 6.16 -7.29 5.21
C ASP A 154 6.37 -8.70 4.60
N TYR A 155 7.16 -8.83 3.51
CA TYR A 155 7.38 -10.11 2.83
C TYR A 155 7.97 -11.17 3.77
N ASP A 156 9.00 -10.81 4.53
CA ASP A 156 9.66 -11.75 5.44
C ASP A 156 8.75 -12.20 6.57
N ALA A 157 7.90 -11.32 7.10
CA ALA A 157 6.92 -11.68 8.12
C ALA A 157 5.91 -12.72 7.61
N VAL A 158 5.43 -12.55 6.38
CA VAL A 158 4.53 -13.52 5.73
C VAL A 158 5.22 -14.86 5.51
N LEU A 159 6.44 -14.86 4.96
CA LEU A 159 7.19 -16.10 4.73
C LEU A 159 7.49 -16.83 6.04
N ALA A 160 7.82 -16.10 7.11
CA ALA A 160 8.07 -16.68 8.43
C ALA A 160 6.83 -17.38 9.01
N GLU A 161 5.64 -16.80 8.84
CA GLU A 161 4.41 -17.47 9.27
C GLU A 161 4.05 -18.68 8.41
N LEU A 162 4.23 -18.59 7.09
CA LEU A 162 4.05 -19.73 6.19
C LEU A 162 4.95 -20.91 6.59
N GLU A 163 6.19 -20.64 6.96
CA GLU A 163 7.14 -21.64 7.43
C GLU A 163 6.72 -22.26 8.77
N ARG A 164 6.36 -21.42 9.75
CA ARG A 164 6.07 -21.88 11.12
C ARG A 164 4.72 -22.54 11.29
N HIS A 165 3.73 -22.14 10.49
CA HIS A 165 2.32 -22.45 10.72
C HIS A 165 1.63 -23.08 9.52
N GLY A 166 2.29 -23.20 8.36
CA GLY A 166 1.68 -23.67 7.12
C GLY A 166 0.63 -22.71 6.53
N GLY A 167 0.57 -21.48 7.05
CA GLY A 167 -0.43 -20.48 6.72
C GLY A 167 -0.17 -19.17 7.45
N VAL A 168 -0.88 -18.11 7.06
CA VAL A 168 -0.81 -16.81 7.73
C VAL A 168 -1.73 -16.84 8.94
N SER A 169 -1.32 -16.33 10.09
CA SER A 169 -2.10 -16.26 11.32
C SER A 169 -3.20 -15.20 11.23
N ALA A 170 -4.24 -15.35 12.05
CA ALA A 170 -5.27 -14.31 12.18
C ALA A 170 -4.68 -12.98 12.70
N GLY A 171 -3.64 -13.04 13.53
CA GLY A 171 -2.95 -11.86 14.07
C GLY A 171 -2.28 -11.05 12.97
N LEU A 172 -1.45 -11.70 12.14
CA LEU A 172 -0.78 -11.03 11.03
C LEU A 172 -1.77 -10.55 9.97
N ARG A 173 -2.79 -11.34 9.61
CA ARG A 173 -3.84 -10.87 8.67
C ARG A 173 -4.54 -9.59 9.14
N ARG A 174 -4.84 -9.45 10.44
CA ARG A 174 -5.44 -8.23 10.99
C ARG A 174 -4.49 -7.04 10.95
N ALA A 175 -3.23 -7.24 11.31
CA ALA A 175 -2.21 -6.19 11.24
C ALA A 175 -2.00 -5.70 9.80
N LEU A 176 -1.90 -6.64 8.87
CA LEU A 176 -1.82 -6.39 7.44
C LEU A 176 -3.04 -5.65 6.90
N ALA A 177 -4.26 -6.03 7.31
CA ALA A 177 -5.49 -5.36 6.90
C ALA A 177 -5.57 -3.91 7.43
N GLN A 178 -5.14 -3.67 8.67
CA GLN A 178 -5.03 -2.32 9.22
C GLN A 178 -4.05 -1.48 8.40
N LYS A 179 -2.85 -2.01 8.12
CA LYS A 179 -1.83 -1.32 7.31
C LYS A 179 -2.34 -1.04 5.89
N ALA A 180 -3.05 -1.99 5.29
CA ALA A 180 -3.67 -1.85 3.97
C ALA A 180 -4.68 -0.69 3.90
N PHE A 181 -5.63 -0.62 4.84
CA PHE A 181 -6.59 0.49 4.90
C PHE A 181 -5.90 1.83 5.18
N ALA A 182 -4.91 1.86 6.09
CA ALA A 182 -4.13 3.06 6.37
C ALA A 182 -3.37 3.55 5.13
N ARG A 183 -2.76 2.63 4.37
CA ARG A 183 -2.05 2.96 3.14
C ARG A 183 -2.98 3.55 2.08
N THR A 184 -4.16 2.97 1.87
CA THR A 184 -5.16 3.51 0.94
C THR A 184 -5.71 4.86 1.40
N ALA A 185 -5.90 5.08 2.71
CA ALA A 185 -6.33 6.37 3.23
C ALA A 185 -5.26 7.47 3.00
N ALA A 186 -3.98 7.16 3.20
CA ALA A 186 -2.89 8.08 2.91
C ALA A 186 -2.78 8.41 1.41
N TYR A 187 -3.01 7.41 0.55
CA TYR A 187 -3.02 7.58 -0.90
C TYR A 187 -4.17 8.49 -1.37
N ASP A 188 -5.39 8.22 -0.91
CA ASP A 188 -6.56 9.03 -1.24
C ASP A 188 -6.44 10.46 -0.70
N ALA A 189 -5.83 10.65 0.48
CA ALA A 189 -5.54 11.97 1.02
C ALA A 189 -4.57 12.77 0.12
N ALA A 190 -3.54 12.11 -0.42
CA ALA A 190 -2.60 12.74 -1.35
C ALA A 190 -3.32 13.21 -2.63
N ILE A 191 -4.17 12.35 -3.21
CA ILE A 191 -4.95 12.68 -4.42
C ILE A 191 -5.91 13.83 -4.15
N ALA A 192 -6.69 13.74 -3.07
CA ALA A 192 -7.70 14.76 -2.74
C ALA A 192 -7.07 16.13 -2.47
N ASN A 193 -5.96 16.18 -1.73
CA ASN A 193 -5.27 17.43 -1.45
C ASN A 193 -4.59 18.02 -2.69
N TRP A 194 -4.01 17.18 -3.56
CA TRP A 194 -3.46 17.64 -4.84
C TRP A 194 -4.56 18.23 -5.73
N LEU A 195 -5.70 17.54 -5.89
CA LEU A 195 -6.84 18.02 -6.69
C LEU A 195 -7.39 19.35 -6.15
N ALA A 196 -7.50 19.50 -4.82
CA ALA A 196 -7.89 20.77 -4.21
C ALA A 196 -6.94 21.91 -4.60
N GLY A 197 -5.62 21.64 -4.62
CA GLY A 197 -4.62 22.59 -5.11
C GLY A 197 -4.78 22.94 -6.59
N GLN A 198 -5.13 21.97 -7.45
CA GLN A 198 -5.34 22.21 -8.89
C GLN A 198 -6.52 23.15 -9.17
N ILE A 199 -7.55 23.16 -8.31
CA ILE A 199 -8.72 24.03 -8.45
C ILE A 199 -8.63 25.32 -7.60
N GLY A 200 -7.51 25.52 -6.88
CA GLY A 200 -7.32 26.67 -6.00
C GLY A 200 -8.19 26.66 -4.73
N GLU A 201 -8.68 25.49 -4.30
CA GLU A 201 -9.51 25.35 -3.10
C GLU A 201 -8.64 25.20 -1.84
N SER A 202 -8.53 26.28 -1.07
CA SER A 202 -7.77 26.33 0.18
C SER A 202 -8.48 25.66 1.36
N THR A 203 -9.80 25.55 1.32
CA THR A 203 -10.67 25.12 2.43
C THR A 203 -11.77 24.18 1.92
N PRO A 204 -11.42 23.00 1.35
CA PRO A 204 -12.38 22.08 0.78
C PRO A 204 -13.33 21.56 1.85
N ALA A 205 -14.56 21.24 1.44
CA ALA A 205 -15.58 20.67 2.33
C ALA A 205 -15.12 19.40 3.06
N TYR A 206 -14.18 18.64 2.45
CA TYR A 206 -13.53 17.50 3.06
C TYR A 206 -12.01 17.66 3.00
N ARG A 207 -11.35 17.64 4.16
CA ARG A 207 -9.89 17.66 4.28
C ARG A 207 -9.42 16.34 4.87
N ALA A 208 -8.52 15.66 4.17
CA ALA A 208 -7.89 14.43 4.66
C ALA A 208 -6.43 14.69 5.03
N LEU A 209 -6.02 14.18 6.18
CA LEU A 209 -4.63 14.23 6.65
C LEU A 209 -4.10 12.79 6.65
N GLY A 210 -3.12 12.52 5.80
CA GLY A 210 -2.52 11.20 5.62
C GLY A 210 -1.01 11.31 5.43
N GLY A 211 -0.28 10.28 5.87
CA GLY A 211 1.17 10.28 5.78
C GLY A 211 1.79 8.94 6.16
N ALA A 212 3.09 8.82 5.91
CA ALA A 212 3.89 7.68 6.32
C ALA A 212 4.64 7.99 7.62
N LEU A 213 4.73 7.01 8.52
CA LEU A 213 5.54 7.15 9.72
C LEU A 213 7.02 7.26 9.31
N ALA A 214 7.64 8.40 9.62
CA ALA A 214 9.07 8.60 9.43
C ALA A 214 9.85 8.12 10.65
N GLU A 215 9.35 8.40 11.85
CA GLU A 215 9.98 7.96 13.10
C GLU A 215 8.95 7.78 14.23
N ALA A 216 9.02 6.67 14.95
CA ALA A 216 8.39 6.55 16.27
C ALA A 216 9.25 7.30 17.30
N LEU A 217 8.67 8.29 17.98
CA LEU A 217 9.38 9.14 18.92
C LEU A 217 9.47 8.47 20.29
N ARG A 218 10.50 8.83 21.06
CA ARG A 218 10.73 8.27 22.41
C ARG A 218 9.54 8.52 23.35
N TYR A 219 8.94 9.70 23.23
CA TYR A 219 7.78 10.17 23.95
C TYR A 219 7.23 11.40 23.22
N GLY A 220 6.01 11.84 23.58
CA GLY A 220 5.41 13.08 23.11
C GLY A 220 6.04 14.31 23.77
N GLU A 221 5.22 15.28 24.15
CA GLU A 221 5.71 16.48 24.84
C GLU A 221 6.27 16.14 26.23
N ASN A 222 5.69 15.12 26.88
CA ASN A 222 6.07 14.60 28.18
C ASN A 222 6.34 13.08 28.14
N PRO A 223 7.17 12.53 29.05
CA PRO A 223 7.61 11.12 29.01
C PRO A 223 6.51 10.05 29.03
N HIS A 224 5.32 10.38 29.55
CA HIS A 224 4.20 9.44 29.64
C HIS A 224 3.31 9.40 28.38
N GLN A 225 3.60 10.25 27.39
CA GLN A 225 2.84 10.36 26.15
C GLN A 225 3.56 9.61 25.03
N ALA A 226 2.82 8.89 24.19
CA ALA A 226 3.37 8.30 22.96
C ALA A 226 3.31 9.34 21.82
N ALA A 227 4.27 9.30 20.89
CA ALA A 227 4.25 10.14 19.70
C ALA A 227 4.92 9.47 18.50
N GLY A 228 4.52 9.89 17.31
CA GLY A 228 5.12 9.50 16.05
C GLY A 228 5.23 10.69 15.12
N PHE A 229 6.32 10.77 14.37
CA PHE A 229 6.55 11.77 13.35
C PHE A 229 6.16 11.21 11.98
N TYR A 230 5.16 11.82 11.35
CA TYR A 230 4.62 11.39 10.07
C TYR A 230 4.95 12.43 9.00
N ARG A 231 5.20 11.96 7.77
CA ARG A 231 5.46 12.81 6.61
C ARG A 231 4.34 12.66 5.59
N THR A 232 3.87 13.80 5.08
CA THR A 232 3.02 13.86 3.88
C THR A 232 3.91 13.72 2.62
N PRO A 233 3.32 13.54 1.43
CA PRO A 233 4.08 13.53 0.17
C PRO A 233 4.70 14.88 -0.25
N GLU A 234 4.36 15.97 0.46
CA GLU A 234 4.80 17.31 0.12
C GLU A 234 6.31 17.48 0.32
N GLN A 235 6.98 18.05 -0.68
CA GLN A 235 8.43 18.29 -0.66
C GLN A 235 8.75 19.76 -0.37
N ARG A 236 8.13 20.30 0.69
CA ARG A 236 8.42 21.65 1.18
C ARG A 236 9.67 21.62 2.07
N ALA A 237 10.58 22.58 1.90
CA ALA A 237 11.70 22.76 2.80
C ALA A 237 11.19 23.09 4.22
N GLY A 238 11.62 22.33 5.22
CA GLY A 238 11.20 22.47 6.62
C GLY A 238 11.63 21.28 7.47
N VAL A 239 11.16 21.21 8.71
CA VAL A 239 11.58 20.14 9.65
C VAL A 239 11.26 18.73 9.11
N ALA A 240 10.17 18.59 8.34
CA ALA A 240 9.76 17.32 7.74
C ALA A 240 10.71 16.80 6.67
N THR A 241 11.41 17.68 5.96
CA THR A 241 12.37 17.32 4.89
C THR A 241 13.82 17.51 5.31
N ALA A 242 14.06 17.99 6.54
CA ALA A 242 15.40 18.19 7.07
C ALA A 242 16.18 16.88 7.22
N ARG A 243 17.50 16.96 6.97
CA ARG A 243 18.46 15.88 7.21
C ARG A 243 19.22 16.15 8.50
N GLN A 244 19.09 15.26 9.47
CA GLN A 244 19.91 15.31 10.68
C GLN A 244 21.36 14.95 10.34
N ALA A 245 22.28 15.91 10.44
CA ALA A 245 23.70 15.70 10.11
C ALA A 245 24.47 14.96 11.22
N GLN A 246 24.10 15.17 12.49
CA GLN A 246 24.74 14.57 13.66
C GLN A 246 23.82 14.58 14.88
N GLY A 247 24.25 13.91 15.96
CA GLY A 247 23.58 13.91 17.26
C GLY A 247 22.60 12.75 17.47
N LYS A 248 21.98 12.75 18.65
CA LYS A 248 20.94 11.76 19.02
C LYS A 248 19.63 12.03 18.28
N ARG A 249 18.79 11.01 18.14
CA ARG A 249 17.41 11.16 17.63
C ARG A 249 16.67 12.31 18.33
N LEU A 250 15.90 13.07 17.55
CA LEU A 250 15.15 14.23 18.03
C LEU A 250 14.01 13.78 18.96
N SER A 251 13.68 14.60 19.97
CA SER A 251 12.43 14.45 20.72
C SER A 251 11.28 15.15 19.99
N TYR A 252 10.04 14.93 20.46
CA TYR A 252 8.88 15.69 20.01
C TYR A 252 9.12 17.21 20.12
N ASN A 253 9.55 17.70 21.29
CA ASN A 253 9.82 19.13 21.49
C ASN A 253 10.94 19.62 20.56
N ASN A 254 11.99 18.82 20.33
CA ASN A 254 13.03 19.24 19.39
C ASN A 254 12.48 19.43 17.96
N ILE A 255 11.57 18.58 17.52
CA ILE A 255 10.92 18.73 16.20
C ILE A 255 10.06 20.00 16.19
N ALA A 256 9.21 20.20 17.22
CA ALA A 256 8.35 21.38 17.32
C ALA A 256 9.14 22.70 17.39
N ASP A 257 10.17 22.76 18.24
CA ASP A 257 11.05 23.92 18.38
C ASP A 257 11.82 24.20 17.09
N THR A 258 12.28 23.15 16.39
CA THR A 258 12.98 23.30 15.11
C THR A 258 12.05 23.83 14.03
N ASP A 259 10.80 23.35 13.98
CA ASP A 259 9.80 23.84 13.04
C ASP A 259 9.49 25.32 13.27
N ALA A 260 9.22 25.70 14.53
CA ALA A 260 8.95 27.08 14.90
C ALA A 260 10.13 28.01 14.58
N ALA A 261 11.36 27.58 14.88
CA ALA A 261 12.56 28.35 14.57
C ALA A 261 12.78 28.48 13.06
N TYR A 262 12.56 27.41 12.29
CA TYR A 262 12.68 27.42 10.84
C TYR A 262 11.67 28.36 10.19
N GLU A 263 10.39 28.26 10.55
CA GLU A 263 9.33 29.11 10.00
C GLU A 263 9.56 30.59 10.36
N CYS A 264 9.96 30.89 11.60
CA CYS A 264 10.26 32.26 12.03
C CYS A 264 11.36 32.91 11.19
N VAL A 265 12.43 32.16 10.85
CA VAL A 265 13.50 32.69 9.99
C VAL A 265 13.07 32.73 8.52
N ALA A 266 12.25 31.78 8.07
CA ALA A 266 11.79 31.69 6.67
C ALA A 266 10.83 32.83 6.25
N GLU A 267 10.31 33.62 7.19
CA GLU A 267 9.49 34.81 6.91
C GLU A 267 10.31 35.96 6.28
N PHE A 268 11.63 35.96 6.45
CA PHE A 268 12.51 37.03 5.98
C PHE A 268 13.04 36.72 4.57
N ASP A 269 12.95 37.70 3.68
CA ASP A 269 13.55 37.64 2.34
C ASP A 269 15.08 37.70 2.47
N PRO A 270 15.81 36.63 2.08
CA PRO A 270 17.28 36.59 2.20
C PRO A 270 17.97 37.64 1.31
N GLU A 271 17.28 38.21 0.31
CA GLU A 271 17.81 39.31 -0.51
C GLU A 271 17.68 40.67 0.19
N ARG A 272 16.78 40.81 1.17
CA ARG A 272 16.49 42.09 1.86
C ARG A 272 17.08 42.17 3.26
N ALA A 273 17.23 41.04 3.94
CA ALA A 273 17.87 40.95 5.24
C ALA A 273 18.69 39.66 5.30
N ALA A 274 19.96 39.76 5.70
CA ALA A 274 20.76 38.59 6.01
C ALA A 274 20.17 37.94 7.27
N ALA A 275 19.56 36.76 7.09
CA ALA A 275 19.16 35.86 8.18
C ALA A 275 20.37 35.10 8.73
#